data_AF-A0A8J3CCR3-F1
#
_entry.id   AF-A0A8J3CCR3-F1
#
_cell.length_a   1.000
_cell.length_b   1.000
_cell.length_c   1.000
_cell.angle_alpha   90.00
_cell.angle_beta   90.00
_cell.angle_gamma   90.00
#
_symmetry.space_group_name_H-M   'P 1'
#
loop_
_entity.id
_entity.type
_entity.pdbx_description
1 polymer ?
#
loop_
_entity_poly.entity_id
_entity_poly.type
_entity_poly.pdbx_seq_one_letter_code
_entity_poly.pdbx_strand_id
1 'polypeptide(L)'
;MLRLHLGLIVPRERDKVAIRVDDKVCRWEEGQVLIFDDAYEHEAWNHSDETRVVLFVDFVKPLRFPANVVNWMLLNLALFTPFIREGAQNHRKWEKRFYESG
;
A
#
# COMPACT_ATOMS: atom_id res chain seq x y z
N MET A 1 -8.53 5.14 0.34
CA MET A 1 -8.09 4.87 -1.05
C MET A 1 -8.11 3.37 -1.26
N LEU A 2 -8.19 2.88 -2.49
CA LEU A 2 -7.99 1.45 -2.72
C LEU A 2 -6.51 1.17 -2.91
N ARG A 3 -6.01 0.13 -2.26
CA ARG A 3 -4.63 -0.33 -2.34
C ARG A 3 -4.59 -1.69 -3.01
N LEU A 4 -3.81 -1.77 -4.09
CA LEU A 4 -3.53 -2.99 -4.82
C LEU A 4 -2.18 -3.53 -4.37
N HIS A 5 -2.10 -4.79 -3.98
CA HIS A 5 -0.88 -5.53 -3.67
C HIS A 5 -0.68 -6.65 -4.69
N LEU A 6 0.38 -6.56 -5.50
CA LEU A 6 0.85 -7.63 -6.39
C LEU A 6 2.00 -8.38 -5.71
N GLY A 7 1.85 -9.68 -5.49
CA GLY A 7 2.92 -10.52 -4.95
C GLY A 7 4.03 -10.71 -5.99
N LEU A 8 5.24 -10.21 -5.72
CA LEU A 8 6.40 -10.40 -6.59
C LEU A 8 7.26 -11.57 -6.12
N ILE A 9 7.54 -11.61 -4.81
CA ILE A 9 8.25 -12.70 -4.14
C ILE A 9 7.48 -13.01 -2.87
N VAL A 10 6.97 -14.24 -2.74
CA VAL A 10 6.19 -14.67 -1.58
C VAL A 10 6.87 -15.90 -0.97
N PRO A 11 7.22 -15.86 0.34
CA PRO A 11 7.80 -17.00 1.06
C PRO A 11 7.04 -18.30 0.86
N ARG A 12 7.76 -19.43 0.90
CA ARG A 12 7.16 -20.77 0.75
C ARG A 12 6.23 -21.10 1.90
N GLU A 13 6.59 -20.65 3.10
CA GLU A 13 5.78 -20.80 4.32
C GLU A 13 4.59 -19.84 4.35
N ARG A 14 3.63 -20.02 3.44
CA ARG A 14 2.48 -19.13 3.23
C ARG A 14 1.60 -18.94 4.48
N ASP A 15 1.64 -19.84 5.45
CA ASP A 15 0.89 -19.71 6.71
C ASP A 15 1.53 -18.74 7.70
N LYS A 16 2.83 -18.47 7.56
CA LYS A 16 3.57 -17.50 8.38
C LYS A 16 3.51 -16.08 7.83
N VAL A 17 2.90 -15.88 6.66
CA VAL A 17 2.91 -14.61 5.93
C VAL A 17 1.51 -14.26 5.47
N ALA A 18 0.92 -13.23 6.07
CA ALA A 18 -0.43 -12.80 5.73
C ALA A 18 -0.65 -11.32 6.05
N ILE A 19 -1.80 -10.81 5.59
CA ILE A 19 -2.35 -9.52 5.95
C ILE A 19 -3.76 -9.72 6.47
N ARG A 20 -4.06 -9.15 7.64
CA ARG A 20 -5.42 -8.97 8.11
C ARG A 20 -5.91 -7.61 7.64
N VAL A 21 -7.10 -7.57 7.06
CA VAL A 21 -7.82 -6.34 6.74
C VAL A 21 -9.20 -6.48 7.38
N ASP A 22 -9.46 -5.62 8.38
CA ASP A 22 -10.63 -5.70 9.25
C ASP A 22 -10.72 -7.09 9.92
N ASP A 23 -11.76 -7.87 9.60
CA ASP A 23 -12.03 -9.21 10.11
C ASP A 23 -11.49 -10.34 9.22
N LYS A 24 -10.86 -10.02 8.07
CA LYS A 24 -10.41 -11.01 7.08
C LYS A 24 -8.91 -11.13 7.02
N VAL A 25 -8.43 -12.38 7.12
CA VAL A 25 -7.02 -12.72 6.87
C VAL A 25 -6.86 -13.15 5.41
N CYS A 26 -6.07 -12.40 4.67
CA CYS A 26 -5.73 -12.62 3.27
C CYS A 26 -4.25 -13.00 3.15
N ARG A 27 -3.91 -13.79 2.13
CA ARG A 27 -2.52 -14.18 1.81
C ARG A 27 -2.15 -13.68 0.43
N TRP A 28 -0.87 -13.38 0.24
CA TRP A 28 -0.34 -13.07 -1.08
C TRP A 28 0.00 -14.34 -1.84
N GLU A 29 -0.08 -14.26 -3.16
CA GLU A 29 0.48 -15.25 -4.06
C GLU A 29 1.28 -14.55 -5.15
N GLU A 30 2.36 -15.18 -5.59
CA GLU A 30 3.20 -14.62 -6.65
C GLU A 30 2.40 -14.48 -7.96
N GLY A 31 2.50 -13.30 -8.58
CA GLY A 31 1.76 -12.96 -9.80
C GLY A 31 0.26 -12.67 -9.58
N GLN A 32 -0.26 -12.81 -8.36
CA GLN A 32 -1.66 -12.52 -8.04
C GLN A 32 -1.82 -11.17 -7.34
N VAL A 33 -3.00 -10.60 -7.53
CA VAL A 33 -3.36 -9.29 -7.01
C VAL A 33 -4.35 -9.42 -5.86
N LEU A 34 -4.04 -8.77 -4.75
CA LEU A 34 -4.93 -8.52 -3.63
C LEU A 34 -5.32 -7.03 -3.63
N ILE A 35 -6.62 -6.71 -3.66
CA ILE A 35 -7.11 -5.32 -3.56
C ILE A 35 -7.92 -5.18 -2.28
N PHE A 36 -7.63 -4.14 -1.50
CA PHE A 36 -8.39 -3.80 -0.31
C PHE A 36 -8.49 -2.29 -0.11
N ASP A 37 -9.39 -1.86 0.78
CA ASP A 37 -9.52 -0.46 1.16
C ASP A 37 -8.63 -0.20 2.39
N ASP A 38 -7.59 0.61 2.19
CA ASP A 38 -6.55 0.88 3.20
C ASP A 38 -7.06 1.69 4.39
N ALA A 39 -8.31 2.19 4.32
CA ALA A 39 -8.96 2.88 5.41
C ALA A 39 -9.43 1.95 6.54
N TYR A 40 -9.56 0.65 6.28
CA TYR A 40 -9.83 -0.34 7.33
C TYR A 40 -8.54 -0.64 8.11
N GLU A 41 -8.70 -0.98 9.39
CA GLU A 41 -7.58 -1.45 10.21
C GLU A 41 -6.96 -2.67 9.53
N HIS A 42 -5.65 -2.61 9.31
CA HIS A 42 -4.94 -3.68 8.65
C HIS A 42 -3.57 -3.90 9.28
N GLU A 43 -3.16 -5.16 9.27
CA GLU A 43 -1.91 -5.62 9.87
C GLU A 43 -1.27 -6.65 8.96
N ALA A 44 -0.02 -6.41 8.55
CA ALA A 44 0.75 -7.33 7.73
C ALA A 44 1.90 -7.90 8.53
N TRP A 45 2.06 -9.22 8.52
CA TRP A 45 3.16 -9.91 9.19
C TRP A 45 3.93 -10.82 8.22
N ASN A 46 5.19 -11.05 8.55
CA ASN A 46 6.05 -12.05 7.94
C ASN A 46 6.86 -12.72 9.07
N HIS A 47 6.45 -13.92 9.48
CA HIS A 47 7.15 -14.73 10.48
C HIS A 47 8.03 -15.82 9.86
N SER A 48 8.24 -15.78 8.54
CA SER A 48 9.16 -16.69 7.85
C SER A 48 10.58 -16.13 7.84
N ASP A 49 11.56 -16.99 7.53
CA ASP A 49 12.96 -16.58 7.36
C ASP A 49 13.25 -16.07 5.94
N GLU A 50 12.23 -15.95 5.08
CA GLU A 50 12.35 -15.55 3.68
C GLU A 50 11.85 -14.11 3.46
N THR A 51 12.45 -13.42 2.50
CA THR A 51 12.04 -12.07 2.10
C THR A 51 10.71 -12.11 1.34
N ARG A 52 9.76 -11.26 1.75
CA ARG A 52 8.52 -10.99 1.01
C ARG A 52 8.62 -9.67 0.26
N VAL A 53 8.41 -9.69 -1.05
CA VAL A 53 8.37 -8.50 -1.91
C VAL A 53 6.99 -8.35 -2.53
N VAL A 54 6.37 -7.21 -2.31
CA VAL A 54 5.04 -6.85 -2.83
C VAL A 54 5.16 -5.50 -3.53
N LEU A 55 4.65 -5.40 -4.75
CA LEU A 55 4.41 -4.12 -5.39
C LEU A 55 3.04 -3.62 -4.96
N PHE A 56 3.01 -2.44 -4.33
CA PHE A 56 1.74 -1.78 -4.00
C PHE A 56 1.46 -0.59 -4.91
N VAL A 57 0.19 -0.42 -5.28
CA VAL A 57 -0.30 0.70 -6.09
C VAL A 57 -1.57 1.25 -5.45
N ASP A 58 -1.56 2.54 -5.12
CA ASP A 58 -2.73 3.23 -4.57
C ASP A 58 -3.51 3.94 -5.68
N PHE A 59 -4.84 3.79 -5.64
CA PHE A 59 -5.73 4.43 -6.59
C PHE A 59 -7.01 4.92 -5.93
N VAL A 60 -7.67 5.87 -6.60
CA VAL A 60 -8.87 6.52 -6.10
C VAL A 60 -10.02 5.52 -6.10
N LYS A 61 -10.74 5.44 -4.97
CA LYS A 61 -11.94 4.60 -4.84
C LYS A 61 -13.03 5.13 -5.80
N PRO A 62 -13.60 4.29 -6.69
CA PRO A 62 -14.68 4.71 -7.56
C PRO A 62 -15.97 4.86 -6.74
N LEU A 63 -16.27 6.09 -6.32
CA LEU A 63 -17.47 6.43 -5.58
C LEU A 63 -18.55 6.96 -6.54
N ARG A 64 -19.83 6.78 -6.15
CA ARG A 64 -20.96 7.37 -6.88
C ARG A 64 -21.19 8.81 -6.43
N PHE A 65 -21.84 9.61 -7.27
CA PHE A 65 -22.29 10.95 -6.88
C PHE A 65 -23.27 10.87 -5.69
N PRO A 66 -23.16 11.72 -4.65
CA PRO A 66 -22.24 12.87 -4.52
C PRO A 66 -20.89 12.57 -3.83
N ALA A 67 -20.69 11.34 -3.34
CA ALA A 67 -19.52 10.96 -2.55
C ALA A 67 -18.19 11.09 -3.34
N ASN A 68 -18.22 10.96 -4.66
CA ASN A 68 -17.03 11.18 -5.50
C ASN A 68 -16.50 12.62 -5.43
N VAL A 69 -17.38 13.64 -5.39
CA VAL A 69 -17.00 15.06 -5.29
C VAL A 69 -16.35 15.34 -3.94
N VAL A 70 -16.95 14.82 -2.87
CA VAL A 70 -16.40 14.95 -1.51
C VAL A 70 -15.03 14.28 -1.42
N ASN A 71 -14.89 13.06 -1.93
CA ASN A 71 -13.62 12.35 -1.95
C ASN A 71 -12.56 13.08 -2.79
N TRP A 72 -12.92 13.64 -3.95
CA TRP A 72 -12.01 14.46 -4.73
C TRP A 72 -11.54 15.70 -3.97
N MET A 73 -12.45 16.44 -3.32
CA MET A 73 -12.08 17.61 -2.52
C MET A 73 -11.15 17.22 -1.36
N LEU A 74 -11.46 16.14 -0.63
CA LEU A 74 -10.62 15.64 0.46
C LEU A 74 -9.22 15.26 -0.01
N LEU A 75 -9.10 14.54 -1.13
CA LEU A 75 -7.80 14.15 -1.69
C LEU A 75 -6.97 15.37 -2.13
N ASN A 76 -7.61 16.37 -2.74
CA ASN A 76 -6.91 17.60 -3.16
C ASN A 76 -6.47 18.45 -1.95
N LEU A 77 -7.25 18.47 -0.87
CA LEU A 77 -6.88 19.15 0.36
C LEU A 77 -5.79 18.39 1.15
N ALA A 78 -5.83 17.06 1.14
CA ALA A 78 -4.84 16.22 1.81
C ALA A 78 -3.41 16.44 1.30
N LEU A 79 -3.23 16.81 0.01
CA LEU A 79 -1.93 17.16 -0.57
C LEU A 79 -1.25 18.35 0.13
N PHE A 80 -2.02 19.22 0.81
CA PHE A 80 -1.49 20.35 1.56
C PHE A 80 -1.12 20.00 3.01
N THR A 81 -1.37 18.77 3.45
CA THR A 81 -1.01 18.33 4.80
C THR A 81 0.50 18.12 4.94
N PRO A 82 1.07 18.37 6.13
CA PRO A 82 2.51 18.16 6.38
C PRO A 82 2.96 16.73 6.05
N PHE A 83 2.10 15.75 6.31
CA PHE A 83 2.38 14.32 6.10
C PHE A 83 2.74 13.98 4.64
N ILE A 84 1.96 14.47 3.66
CA ILE A 84 2.24 14.23 2.24
C ILE A 84 3.52 14.97 1.81
N ARG A 85 3.69 16.21 2.29
CA ARG A 85 4.83 17.05 1.92
C ARG A 85 6.14 16.50 2.45
N GLU A 86 6.15 15.99 3.69
CA GLU A 86 7.27 15.28 4.29
C GLU A 86 7.56 13.96 3.57
N GLY A 87 6.52 13.19 3.22
CA GLY A 87 6.66 11.98 2.42
C GLY A 87 7.37 12.23 1.09
N ALA A 88 6.96 13.27 0.35
CA ALA A 88 7.60 13.67 -0.91
C ALA A 88 9.06 14.11 -0.72
N GLN A 89 9.38 14.83 0.36
CA GLN A 89 10.75 15.21 0.68
C GLN A 89 11.63 14.01 1.05
N ASN A 90 11.11 13.06 1.83
CA ASN A 90 11.80 11.84 2.21
C ASN A 90 12.09 10.96 0.99
N HIS A 91 11.14 10.86 0.05
CA HIS A 91 11.33 10.16 -1.21
C HIS A 91 12.48 10.76 -2.04
N ARG A 92 12.48 12.08 -2.25
CA ARG A 92 13.58 12.77 -2.97
C ARG A 92 14.95 12.57 -2.31
N LYS A 93 15.01 12.56 -0.96
CA LYS A 93 16.24 12.27 -0.22
C LYS A 93 16.71 10.83 -0.45
N TRP A 94 15.79 9.88 -0.51
CA TRP A 94 16.09 8.48 -0.82
C TRP A 94 16.60 8.33 -2.26
N GLU A 95 15.92 8.92 -3.26
CA GLU A 95 16.33 8.89 -4.67
C GLU A 95 17.75 9.41 -4.84
N LYS A 96 18.06 10.57 -4.24
CA LYS A 96 19.40 11.16 -4.31
C LYS A 96 20.48 10.20 -3.80
N ARG A 97 20.26 9.57 -2.64
CA ARG A 97 21.20 8.57 -2.09
C ARG A 97 21.34 7.34 -3.00
N PHE A 98 20.23 6.86 -3.56
CA PHE A 98 20.21 5.66 -4.40
C PHE A 98 21.03 5.86 -5.68
N TYR A 99 20.87 7.00 -6.36
CA TYR A 99 21.59 7.30 -7.60
C TYR A 99 23.03 7.81 -7.39
N GLU A 100 23.38 8.33 -6.21
CA GLU A 100 24.78 8.69 -5.89
C GLU A 100 25.64 7.48 -5.47
N SER A 101 25.03 6.31 -5.23
CA SER A 101 25.71 5.09 -4.73
C SER A 101 26.03 4.06 -5.83
N GLY A 102 25.71 4.36 -7.09
CA GLY A 102 26.01 3.52 -8.27
C GLY A 102 27.00 4.20 -9.20
#